data_AF-A0A357NFF5-F1
#
_entry.id   AF-A0A357NFF5-F1
#
_cell.length_a   1.000
_cell.length_b   1.000
_cell.length_c   1.000
_cell.angle_alpha   90.00
_cell.angle_beta   90.00
_cell.angle_gamma   90.00
#
_symmetry.space_group_name_H-M   'P 1'
#
loop_
_entity.id
_entity.type
_entity.pdbx_description
1 polymer ?
#
loop_
_entity_poly.entity_id
_entity_poly.type
_entity_poly.pdbx_seq_one_letter_code
_entity_poly.pdbx_strand_id
1 'polypeptide(L)'
;VSIDAKEGVTTGISAYERAITIKKVLDPGSCPEDFSRPGHIFPLRAKRGGVLRRAGHTEAAVDFAQLAGFSPAGVICEIMNDDGTMARVPELLRFAEKHHLKIVTIADL
;
A
#
# COMPACT_ATOMS: atom_id res chain seq x y z
N VAL A 1 -9.63 -5.66 8.19
CA VAL A 1 -10.77 -4.77 8.56
C VAL A 1 -10.52 -3.46 7.86
N SER A 2 -11.44 -2.97 7.03
CA SER A 2 -11.25 -1.71 6.32
C SER A 2 -11.54 -0.51 7.21
N ILE A 3 -10.92 0.63 6.89
CA ILE A 3 -10.95 1.86 7.69
C ILE A 3 -11.02 3.10 6.80
N ASP A 4 -11.58 4.18 7.36
CA ASP A 4 -11.41 5.57 6.91
C ASP A 4 -11.07 6.43 8.13
N ALA A 5 -10.37 7.55 7.93
CA ALA A 5 -10.27 8.59 8.95
C ALA A 5 -11.67 9.13 9.29
N LYS A 6 -11.89 9.58 10.53
CA LYS A 6 -13.14 10.26 10.91
C LYS A 6 -13.17 11.74 10.54
N GLU A 7 -12.00 12.36 10.47
CA GLU A 7 -11.86 13.79 10.23
C GLU A 7 -11.22 14.04 8.87
N GLY A 8 -11.60 15.17 8.25
CA GLY A 8 -11.05 15.57 6.95
C GLY A 8 -11.54 14.76 5.74
N VAL A 9 -12.53 13.88 5.94
CA VAL A 9 -13.15 13.09 4.87
C VAL A 9 -14.65 13.30 4.81
N THR A 10 -15.25 12.94 3.68
CA THR A 10 -16.70 12.97 3.46
C THR A 10 -17.22 11.56 3.20
N THR A 11 -16.83 10.97 2.08
CA THR A 11 -17.23 9.63 1.65
C THR A 11 -16.15 8.59 1.88
N GLY A 12 -14.89 9.03 2.00
CA GLY A 12 -13.70 8.19 2.18
C GLY A 12 -13.04 7.70 0.88
N ILE A 13 -13.77 7.65 -0.24
CA ILE A 13 -13.31 6.94 -1.44
C ILE A 13 -12.35 7.74 -2.34
N SER A 14 -12.43 9.07 -2.32
CA SER A 14 -11.63 9.90 -3.22
C SER A 14 -10.12 9.68 -2.99
N ALA A 15 -9.30 9.93 -4.01
CA ALA A 15 -7.84 9.78 -3.88
C ALA A 15 -7.28 10.64 -2.73
N TYR A 16 -7.84 11.84 -2.56
CA TYR A 16 -7.48 12.77 -1.49
C TYR A 16 -7.85 12.22 -0.10
N GLU A 17 -9.08 11.71 0.05
CA GLU A 17 -9.56 11.19 1.35
C GLU A 17 -8.87 9.89 1.75
N ARG A 18 -8.59 9.02 0.78
CA ARG A 18 -7.73 7.84 0.97
C ARG A 18 -6.33 8.24 1.43
N ALA A 19 -5.74 9.29 0.85
CA ALA A 19 -4.44 9.80 1.27
C ALA A 19 -4.48 10.39 2.69
N ILE A 20 -5.56 11.08 3.09
CA ILE A 20 -5.78 11.55 4.47
C ILE A 20 -5.80 10.36 5.43
N THR A 21 -6.58 9.32 5.11
CA THR A 21 -6.66 8.12 5.94
C THR A 21 -5.29 7.47 6.10
N ILE A 22 -4.54 7.30 5.01
CA ILE A 22 -3.18 6.75 5.06
C ILE A 22 -2.25 7.60 5.92
N LYS A 23 -2.26 8.94 5.75
CA LYS A 23 -1.44 9.84 6.58
C LYS A 23 -1.79 9.74 8.05
N LYS A 24 -3.10 9.66 8.38
CA LYS A 24 -3.56 9.50 9.76
C LYS A 24 -3.14 8.15 10.35
N VAL A 25 -3.11 7.07 9.58
CA VAL A 25 -2.56 5.76 10.02
C VAL A 25 -1.07 5.84 10.34
N LEU A 26 -0.32 6.68 9.62
CA LEU A 26 1.13 6.85 9.80
C LEU A 26 1.48 7.88 10.89
N ASP A 27 0.50 8.60 11.43
CA ASP A 27 0.69 9.58 12.50
C ASP A 27 0.96 8.84 13.84
N PRO A 28 2.12 9.06 14.49
CA PRO A 28 2.43 8.45 15.78
C PRO A 28 1.45 8.82 16.91
N GLY A 29 0.73 9.94 16.77
CA GLY A 29 -0.31 10.38 17.71
C GLY A 29 -1.69 9.80 17.44
N SER A 30 -1.86 8.97 16.40
CA SER A 30 -3.17 8.41 16.06
C SER A 30 -3.62 7.33 17.05
N CYS A 31 -4.93 7.30 17.30
CA CYS A 31 -5.57 6.31 18.17
C CYS A 31 -6.71 5.56 17.43
N PRO A 32 -7.19 4.42 17.96
CA PRO A 32 -8.26 3.66 17.33
C PRO A 32 -9.55 4.46 17.09
N GLU A 33 -9.82 5.48 17.92
CA GLU A 33 -10.99 6.34 17.87
C GLU A 33 -10.96 7.30 16.67
N ASP A 34 -9.79 7.55 16.09
CA ASP A 34 -9.63 8.40 14.90
C ASP A 34 -10.18 7.76 13.61
N PHE A 35 -10.55 6.48 13.66
CA PHE A 35 -10.92 5.71 12.47
C PHE A 35 -12.33 5.12 12.57
N SER A 36 -13.06 5.19 11.46
CA SER A 36 -14.33 4.49 11.25
C SER A 36 -14.10 3.10 10.66
N ARG A 37 -15.03 2.18 10.92
CA ARG A 37 -15.05 0.82 10.38
C ARG A 37 -16.51 0.48 10.00
N PRO A 38 -16.80 -0.01 8.78
CA PRO A 38 -15.87 -0.20 7.67
C PRO A 38 -15.41 1.14 7.04
N GLY A 39 -14.50 1.06 6.07
CA GLY A 39 -14.06 2.18 5.23
C GLY A 39 -13.41 1.72 3.92
N HIS A 40 -12.60 2.57 3.29
CA HIS A 40 -12.08 2.38 1.93
C HIS A 40 -10.56 2.12 1.85
N ILE A 41 -9.84 2.24 2.96
CA ILE A 41 -8.46 1.75 3.09
C ILE A 41 -8.47 0.36 3.72
N PHE A 42 -7.58 -0.51 3.24
CA PHE A 42 -7.48 -1.90 3.68
C PHE A 42 -6.11 -2.17 4.31
N PRO A 43 -5.94 -1.92 5.63
CA PRO A 43 -4.70 -2.21 6.32
C PRO A 43 -4.34 -3.68 6.26
N LEU A 44 -3.10 -3.96 5.89
CA LEU A 44 -2.47 -5.28 5.93
C LEU A 44 -1.36 -5.27 6.97
N ARG A 45 -1.18 -6.38 7.67
CA ARG A 45 -0.15 -6.54 8.69
C ARG A 45 0.95 -7.46 8.18
N ALA A 46 2.13 -6.90 7.91
CA ALA A 46 3.31 -7.67 7.57
C ALA A 46 3.74 -8.60 8.72
N LYS A 47 4.30 -9.76 8.38
CA LYS A 47 4.93 -10.65 9.35
C LYS A 47 6.26 -10.08 9.82
N ARG A 48 6.53 -10.22 11.13
CA ARG A 48 7.85 -9.89 11.68
C ARG A 48 8.91 -10.76 10.99
N GLY A 49 9.98 -10.12 10.51
CA GLY A 49 11.02 -10.76 9.71
C GLY A 49 10.86 -10.58 8.20
N GLY A 50 9.85 -9.83 7.74
CA GLY A 50 9.76 -9.37 6.34
C GLY A 50 9.71 -10.52 5.33
N VAL A 51 10.25 -10.28 4.14
CA VAL A 51 10.27 -11.23 3.03
C VAL A 51 11.04 -12.51 3.35
N LEU A 52 12.03 -12.44 4.25
CA LEU A 52 12.76 -13.60 4.76
C LEU A 52 11.84 -14.57 5.54
N ARG A 53 10.74 -14.07 6.10
CA ARG A 53 9.75 -14.88 6.80
C ARG A 53 8.57 -15.27 5.90
N ARG A 54 8.12 -14.36 5.03
CA ARG A 54 7.03 -14.59 4.08
C ARG A 54 7.28 -13.75 2.83
N ALA A 55 7.53 -14.41 1.70
CA ALA A 55 7.68 -13.78 0.40
C ALA A 55 6.32 -13.28 -0.15
N GLY A 56 5.84 -12.14 0.34
CA GLY A 56 4.60 -11.51 -0.09
C GLY A 56 4.75 -10.00 -0.30
N HIS A 57 3.87 -9.41 -1.13
CA HIS A 57 3.88 -7.97 -1.40
C HIS A 57 3.68 -7.12 -0.14
N THR A 58 2.92 -7.61 0.85
CA THR A 58 2.75 -6.93 2.14
C THR A 58 4.08 -6.77 2.87
N GLU A 59 4.88 -7.82 2.94
CA GLU A 59 6.20 -7.79 3.55
C GLU A 59 7.17 -6.94 2.73
N ALA A 60 7.23 -7.14 1.42
CA ALA A 60 8.12 -6.39 0.54
C ALA A 60 7.87 -4.87 0.62
N ALA A 61 6.60 -4.42 0.73
CA ALA A 61 6.27 -3.02 0.86
C ALA A 61 6.82 -2.38 2.15
N VAL A 62 6.79 -3.13 3.25
CA VAL A 62 7.36 -2.68 4.54
C VAL A 62 8.89 -2.70 4.47
N ASP A 63 9.48 -3.77 3.94
CA ASP A 63 10.93 -3.92 3.86
C ASP A 63 11.57 -2.85 2.96
N PHE A 64 10.97 -2.53 1.80
CA PHE A 64 11.45 -1.44 0.96
C PHE A 64 11.42 -0.08 1.67
N ALA A 65 10.35 0.22 2.40
CA ALA A 65 10.25 1.46 3.16
C ALA A 65 11.37 1.56 4.22
N GLN A 66 11.64 0.45 4.91
CA GLN A 66 12.73 0.37 5.90
C GLN A 66 14.12 0.50 5.27
N LEU A 67 14.39 -0.20 4.16
CA LEU A 67 15.65 -0.12 3.43
C LEU A 67 15.94 1.29 2.91
N ALA A 68 14.89 2.05 2.58
CA ALA A 68 14.98 3.44 2.17
C ALA A 68 15.08 4.43 3.36
N GLY A 69 15.06 3.96 4.60
CA GLY A 69 15.16 4.80 5.81
C GLY A 69 13.86 5.49 6.24
N PHE A 70 12.71 5.05 5.71
CA PHE A 70 11.39 5.56 6.09
C PHE A 70 10.71 4.69 7.15
N SER A 71 9.58 5.16 7.67
CA SER A 71 8.70 4.38 8.56
C SER A 71 8.32 3.05 7.92
N PRO A 72 8.19 1.95 8.69
CA PRO A 72 7.95 0.59 8.20
C PRO A 72 6.50 0.38 7.72
N ALA A 73 6.09 1.12 6.69
CA ALA A 73 4.76 1.09 6.12
C ALA A 73 4.79 1.47 4.64
N GLY A 74 4.02 0.75 3.83
CA GLY A 74 3.87 1.00 2.40
C GLY A 74 2.41 0.97 1.97
N VAL A 75 2.14 1.59 0.82
CA VAL A 75 0.82 1.56 0.16
C VAL A 75 0.99 0.77 -1.13
N ILE A 76 0.16 -0.26 -1.31
CA ILE A 76 0.22 -1.16 -2.46
C ILE A 76 -1.16 -1.32 -3.09
N CYS A 77 -1.16 -1.52 -4.40
CA CYS A 77 -2.33 -1.83 -5.21
C CYS A 77 -1.84 -2.63 -6.42
N GLU A 78 -2.51 -3.71 -6.76
CA GLU A 78 -2.19 -4.46 -7.96
C GLU A 78 -2.53 -3.68 -9.23
N ILE A 79 -1.76 -3.91 -10.29
CA ILE A 79 -1.96 -3.29 -11.60
C ILE A 79 -2.84 -4.21 -12.44
N MET A 80 -3.92 -3.65 -12.97
CA MET A 80 -4.85 -4.31 -13.88
C MET A 80 -4.71 -3.72 -15.28
N ASN A 81 -4.95 -4.54 -16.29
CA ASN A 81 -5.14 -4.10 -17.67
C ASN A 81 -6.50 -3.41 -17.81
N ASP A 82 -6.66 -2.59 -18.85
CA ASP A 82 -7.92 -1.87 -19.14
C ASP A 82 -9.10 -2.81 -19.42
N ASP A 83 -8.83 -4.05 -19.83
CA ASP A 83 -9.83 -5.10 -20.06
C ASP A 83 -10.29 -5.79 -18.76
N GLY A 84 -9.78 -5.36 -17.61
CA GLY A 84 -10.09 -5.90 -16.29
C GLY A 84 -9.30 -7.17 -15.92
N THR A 85 -8.39 -7.64 -16.77
CA THR A 85 -7.48 -8.73 -16.41
C THR A 85 -6.31 -8.24 -15.55
N MET A 86 -5.67 -9.13 -14.80
CA MET A 86 -4.45 -8.79 -14.06
C MET A 86 -3.27 -8.67 -15.01
N ALA A 87 -2.53 -7.57 -14.94
CA ALA A 87 -1.32 -7.38 -15.73
C ALA A 87 -0.26 -8.43 -15.39
N ARG A 88 0.36 -9.02 -16.40
CA ARG A 88 1.48 -9.97 -16.30
C ARG A 88 2.80 -9.26 -16.61
N VAL A 89 3.91 -10.00 -16.45
CA VAL A 89 5.27 -9.44 -16.57
C VAL A 89 5.49 -8.63 -17.85
N PRO A 90 5.06 -9.06 -19.06
CA PRO A 90 5.24 -8.26 -20.27
C PRO A 90 4.49 -6.92 -20.23
N GLU A 91 3.27 -6.88 -19.67
CA GLU A 91 2.50 -5.64 -19.52
C GLU A 91 3.10 -4.74 -18.44
N LEU A 92 3.53 -5.32 -17.31
CA LEU A 92 4.17 -4.60 -16.21
C LEU A 92 5.49 -3.93 -16.64
N LEU A 93 6.29 -4.60 -17.49
CA LEU A 93 7.51 -4.02 -18.05
C LEU A 93 7.20 -2.78 -18.90
N ARG A 94 6.19 -2.85 -19.77
CA ARG A 94 5.73 -1.70 -20.57
C ARG A 94 5.16 -0.58 -19.71
N PHE A 95 4.38 -0.93 -18.67
CA PHE A 95 3.83 0.04 -17.73
C PHE A 95 4.94 0.77 -16.97
N ALA A 96 5.94 0.02 -16.50
CA ALA A 96 7.09 0.57 -15.79
C ALA A 96 7.88 1.54 -16.68
N GLU A 97 8.17 1.16 -17.92
CA GLU A 97 8.85 2.02 -18.89
C GLU A 97 8.06 3.32 -19.17
N LYS A 98 6.76 3.20 -19.47
CA LYS A 98 5.87 4.33 -19.76
C LYS A 98 5.80 5.35 -18.62
N HIS A 99 5.82 4.88 -17.37
CA HIS A 99 5.68 5.71 -16.18
C HIS A 99 7.02 5.99 -15.46
N HIS A 100 8.15 5.59 -16.07
CA HIS A 100 9.49 5.72 -15.50
C HIS A 100 9.63 5.11 -14.10
N LEU A 101 9.02 3.95 -13.89
CA LEU A 101 9.06 3.20 -12.64
C LEU A 101 10.13 2.10 -12.70
N LYS A 102 10.64 1.74 -11.53
CA LYS A 102 11.51 0.57 -11.37
C LYS A 102 10.65 -0.68 -11.24
N ILE A 103 11.15 -1.80 -11.76
CA ILE A 103 10.56 -3.13 -11.57
C ILE A 103 11.59 -4.01 -10.87
N VAL A 104 11.12 -4.78 -9.89
CA VAL A 104 11.92 -5.69 -9.05
C VAL A 104 11.09 -6.92 -8.74
N THR A 105 11.74 -8.03 -8.40
CA THR A 105 11.04 -9.22 -7.90
C THR A 105 11.25 -9.36 -6.40
N ILE A 106 10.32 -10.02 -5.71
CA ILE A 106 10.50 -10.36 -4.28
C ILE A 106 11.70 -11.29 -4.09
N ALA A 107 12.05 -12.09 -5.11
CA ALA A 107 13.21 -12.98 -5.05
C ALA A 107 14.55 -12.21 -5.06
N ASP A 108 14.57 -10.98 -5.59
CA ASP A 108 15.73 -10.11 -5.60
C ASP A 108 15.88 -9.26 -4.32
N LEU A 109 14.85 -9.28 -3.45
CA LEU A 109 14.79 -8.54 -2.19
C LEU A 109 15.13 -9.44 -0.99
#